data_AF-A0A1Q5SN66-F1
#
_entry.id   AF-A0A1Q5SN66-F1
#
_cell.length_a   1.000
_cell.length_b   1.000
_cell.length_c   1.000
_cell.angle_alpha   90.00
_cell.angle_beta   90.00
_cell.angle_gamma   90.00
#
_symmetry.space_group_name_H-M   'P 1'
#
loop_
_entity.id
_entity.type
_entity.pdbx_description
1 polymer ?
#
loop_
_entity_poly.entity_id
_entity_poly.type
_entity_poly.pdbx_seq_one_letter_code
_entity_poly.pdbx_strand_id
1 'polypeptide(L)'
;MPAVLTENLFIDSSDAKLLKNEEFLKDVGEAHARGIAKFLGLPQKAKTAPSQPQQKSSDGKLYRVQVGAFSDRKNAEQLVEELKQNGYPATIV
;
A
#
# COMPACT_ATOMS: atom_id res chain seq x y z
N MET A 1 -26.86 -10.30 -8.32
CA MET A 1 -25.71 -9.66 -7.65
C MET A 1 -26.18 -9.20 -6.27
N PRO A 2 -25.54 -9.61 -5.17
CA PRO A 2 -25.86 -9.09 -3.83
C PRO A 2 -25.55 -7.59 -3.75
N ALA A 3 -26.45 -6.81 -3.13
CA ALA A 3 -26.27 -5.36 -2.96
C ALA A 3 -26.88 -4.90 -1.63
N VAL A 4 -26.23 -3.92 -1.00
CA VAL A 4 -26.71 -3.26 0.23
C VAL A 4 -26.33 -1.77 0.15
N LEU A 5 -27.13 -0.92 0.80
CA LEU A 5 -26.83 0.49 1.03
C LEU A 5 -26.78 0.71 2.53
N THR A 6 -25.67 1.27 3.02
CA THR A 6 -25.44 1.52 4.44
C THR A 6 -25.45 3.01 4.72
N GLU A 7 -26.31 3.42 5.64
CA GLU A 7 -26.32 4.77 6.20
C GLU A 7 -25.61 4.72 7.55
N ASN A 8 -24.47 5.42 7.64
CA ASN A 8 -23.62 5.36 8.82
C ASN A 8 -23.96 6.44 9.86
N LEU A 9 -24.31 7.65 9.40
CA LEU A 9 -24.52 8.85 10.21
C LEU A 9 -25.39 9.88 9.45
N PHE A 10 -25.85 10.93 10.15
CA PHE A 10 -26.62 12.04 9.58
C PHE A 10 -25.81 13.35 9.48
N ILE A 11 -25.82 14.00 8.31
CA ILE A 11 -25.06 15.23 8.03
C ILE A 11 -25.60 16.46 8.80
N ASP A 12 -26.91 16.50 9.05
CA ASP A 12 -27.60 17.62 9.69
C ASP A 12 -27.65 17.51 11.23
N SER A 13 -26.91 16.55 11.80
CA SER A 13 -26.88 16.27 13.22
C SER A 13 -25.51 16.57 13.86
N SER A 14 -25.38 16.27 15.15
CA SER A 14 -24.08 16.30 15.84
C SER A 14 -23.04 15.35 15.24
N ASP A 15 -23.49 14.34 14.47
CA ASP A 15 -22.64 13.34 13.82
C ASP A 15 -21.74 13.93 12.73
N ALA A 16 -22.08 15.12 12.21
CA ALA A 16 -21.28 15.84 11.23
C ALA A 16 -19.82 16.04 11.67
N LYS A 17 -19.55 16.03 13.00
CA LYS A 17 -18.20 16.07 13.56
C LYS A 17 -17.41 14.79 13.26
N LEU A 18 -18.05 13.63 13.35
CA LEU A 18 -17.44 12.32 13.07
C LEU A 18 -17.20 12.16 11.57
N LEU A 19 -18.09 12.67 10.72
CA LEU A 19 -17.90 12.69 9.26
C LEU A 19 -16.67 13.49 8.80
N LYS A 20 -16.10 14.34 9.67
CA LYS A 20 -14.88 15.12 9.43
C LYS A 20 -13.66 14.55 10.16
N ASN A 21 -13.83 13.49 10.95
CA ASN A 21 -12.75 12.86 11.71
C ASN A 21 -12.13 11.72 10.88
N GLU A 22 -10.87 11.88 10.47
CA GLU A 22 -10.15 10.91 9.64
C GLU A 22 -10.03 9.53 10.30
N GLU A 23 -9.81 9.46 11.62
CA GLU A 23 -9.71 8.20 12.35
C GLU A 23 -11.04 7.45 12.32
N PHE A 24 -12.14 8.15 12.55
CA PHE A 24 -13.47 7.58 12.45
C PHE A 24 -13.80 7.08 11.03
N LEU A 25 -13.45 7.86 10.00
CA LEU A 25 -13.67 7.46 8.60
C LEU A 25 -12.86 6.19 8.25
N LYS A 26 -11.64 6.05 8.77
CA LYS A 26 -10.82 4.84 8.61
C LYS A 26 -11.46 3.64 9.30
N ASP A 27 -11.93 3.79 10.54
CA ASP A 27 -12.59 2.73 11.29
C ASP A 27 -13.86 2.25 10.57
N VAL A 28 -14.66 3.17 10.04
CA VAL A 28 -15.84 2.85 9.23
C VAL A 28 -15.43 2.08 7.96
N GLY A 29 -14.41 2.54 7.24
CA GLY A 29 -13.90 1.84 6.06
C GLY A 29 -13.41 0.42 6.38
N GLU A 30 -12.67 0.26 7.48
CA GLU A 30 -12.23 -1.06 7.96
C GLU A 30 -13.40 -1.98 8.30
N ALA A 31 -14.42 -1.46 8.98
CA ALA A 31 -15.60 -2.24 9.34
C ALA A 31 -16.32 -2.78 8.09
N HIS A 32 -16.50 -1.95 7.05
CA HIS A 32 -17.07 -2.38 5.78
C HIS A 32 -16.21 -3.44 5.10
N ALA A 33 -14.90 -3.24 5.02
CA ALA A 33 -13.99 -4.20 4.43
C ALA A 33 -14.05 -5.56 5.14
N ARG A 34 -14.12 -5.57 6.48
CA ARG A 34 -14.29 -6.81 7.27
C ARG A 34 -15.63 -7.48 7.01
N GLY A 35 -16.72 -6.71 6.93
CA GLY A 35 -18.05 -7.23 6.62
C GLY A 35 -18.11 -7.90 5.24
N ILE A 36 -17.56 -7.24 4.23
CA ILE A 36 -17.44 -7.77 2.86
C ILE A 36 -16.57 -9.02 2.83
N ALA A 37 -15.41 -8.99 3.49
CA ALA A 37 -14.51 -10.15 3.56
C ALA A 37 -15.19 -11.36 4.21
N LYS A 38 -15.96 -11.14 5.29
CA LYS A 38 -16.75 -12.21 5.94
C LYS A 38 -17.83 -12.77 5.00
N PHE A 39 -18.57 -11.90 4.31
CA PHE A 39 -19.58 -12.33 3.35
C PHE A 39 -19.00 -13.17 2.20
N LEU A 40 -17.81 -12.80 1.73
CA LEU A 40 -17.09 -13.52 0.67
C LEU A 40 -16.29 -14.74 1.18
N GLY A 41 -16.27 -15.01 2.49
CA GLY A 41 -15.49 -16.10 3.07
C GLY A 41 -13.97 -15.92 2.96
N LEU A 42 -13.49 -14.68 2.88
CA LEU A 42 -12.06 -14.39 2.74
C LEU A 42 -11.33 -14.52 4.10
N PRO A 43 -10.10 -15.06 4.10
CA PRO A 43 -9.31 -15.17 5.32
C PRO A 43 -8.89 -13.78 5.82
N GLN A 44 -9.04 -13.54 7.13
CA GLN A 44 -8.52 -12.31 7.74
C GLN A 44 -6.99 -12.38 7.79
N LYS A 45 -6.32 -11.36 7.28
CA LYS A 45 -4.87 -11.21 7.50
C LYS A 45 -4.62 -11.13 9.01
N ALA A 46 -3.67 -11.92 9.50
CA ALA A 46 -3.21 -11.81 10.87
C ALA A 46 -2.78 -10.36 11.13
N LYS A 47 -3.26 -9.76 12.23
CA LYS A 47 -2.72 -8.49 12.72
C LYS A 47 -1.27 -8.77 13.12
N THR A 48 -0.33 -8.50 12.22
CA THR A 48 1.05 -8.25 12.65
C THR A 48 0.95 -7.05 13.58
N ALA A 49 1.34 -7.22 14.84
CA ALA A 49 1.59 -6.10 15.75
C ALA A 49 2.42 -5.04 14.99
N PRO A 50 2.27 -3.73 15.28
CA PRO A 50 3.14 -2.73 14.68
C PRO A 50 4.57 -3.17 14.94
N SER A 51 5.22 -3.64 13.88
CA SER A 51 6.64 -3.94 13.92
C SER A 51 7.30 -2.63 14.28
N GLN A 52 7.84 -2.51 15.51
CA GLN A 52 9.06 -1.71 15.68
C GLN A 52 9.94 -2.01 14.48
N PRO A 53 10.55 -1.01 13.80
CA PRO A 53 11.27 -1.21 12.55
C PRO A 53 12.15 -2.45 12.68
N GLN A 54 11.65 -3.55 12.11
CA GLN A 54 12.31 -4.83 12.22
C GLN A 54 13.55 -4.63 11.37
N GLN A 55 14.71 -4.53 12.03
CA GLN A 55 15.96 -4.90 11.38
C GLN A 55 15.72 -6.30 10.85
N LYS A 56 15.38 -6.39 9.57
CA LYS A 56 15.39 -7.63 8.82
C LYS A 56 16.78 -8.20 9.02
N SER A 57 16.88 -9.27 9.77
CA SER A 57 18.01 -10.20 9.66
C SER A 57 18.02 -10.62 8.19
N SER A 58 18.86 -9.96 7.40
CA SER A 58 19.02 -10.25 6.00
C SER A 58 19.67 -11.63 5.91
N ASP A 59 18.88 -12.66 5.66
CA ASP A 59 19.34 -13.94 5.11
C ASP A 59 19.91 -13.70 3.70
N GLY A 60 21.02 -12.94 3.57
CA GLY A 60 21.83 -12.75 2.35
C GLY A 60 21.10 -12.35 1.05
N LYS A 61 19.79 -12.13 1.07
CA LYS A 61 18.96 -12.08 -0.13
C LYS A 61 18.84 -10.66 -0.59
N LEU A 62 19.72 -10.30 -1.52
CA LEU A 62 19.69 -9.01 -2.20
C LEU A 62 18.52 -8.97 -3.19
N TYR A 63 17.70 -7.93 -3.10
CA TYR A 63 16.66 -7.65 -4.08
C TYR A 63 17.13 -6.50 -4.96
N ARG A 64 16.92 -6.62 -6.27
CA ARG A 64 17.15 -5.57 -7.26
C ARG A 64 15.90 -5.40 -8.12
N VAL A 65 15.66 -4.18 -8.58
CA VAL A 65 14.54 -3.85 -9.48
C VAL A 65 15.11 -3.59 -10.87
N GLN A 66 14.59 -4.28 -11.87
CA GLN A 66 14.91 -3.98 -13.27
C GLN A 66 14.01 -2.84 -13.75
N VAL A 67 14.63 -1.73 -14.11
CA VAL A 67 13.96 -0.49 -14.54
C VAL A 67 14.03 -0.26 -16.06
N GLY A 68 14.75 -1.11 -16.79
CA GLY A 68 14.82 -1.08 -18.25
C GLY A 68 15.43 -2.34 -18.85
N ALA A 69 15.18 -2.57 -20.14
CA ALA A 69 15.80 -3.60 -20.96
C ALA A 69 16.09 -3.01 -22.34
N PHE A 70 17.37 -2.88 -22.70
CA PHE A 70 17.79 -2.16 -23.89
C PHE A 70 18.62 -3.06 -24.81
N SER A 71 18.33 -3.01 -26.11
CA SER A 71 19.13 -3.66 -27.15
C SER A 71 20.42 -2.88 -27.45
N ASP A 72 20.40 -1.56 -27.25
CA ASP A 72 21.56 -0.67 -27.39
C ASP A 72 22.09 -0.29 -26.00
N ARG A 73 23.39 -0.50 -25.81
CA ARG A 73 24.10 -0.19 -24.58
C ARG A 73 24.06 1.29 -24.23
N LYS A 74 24.06 2.19 -25.22
CA LYS A 74 24.04 3.64 -24.96
C LYS A 74 22.79 4.09 -24.21
N ASN A 75 21.65 3.47 -24.50
CA ASN A 75 20.39 3.77 -23.82
C ASN A 75 20.40 3.29 -22.37
N ALA A 76 21.05 2.14 -22.10
CA ALA A 76 21.23 1.64 -20.74
C ALA A 76 22.17 2.56 -19.93
N GLU A 77 23.23 3.08 -20.55
CA GLU A 77 24.17 4.01 -19.92
C GLU A 77 23.49 5.34 -19.55
N GLN A 78 22.65 5.89 -20.45
CA GLN A 78 21.87 7.10 -20.17
C GLN A 78 20.95 6.92 -18.95
N LEU A 79 20.21 5.81 -18.88
CA LEU A 79 19.30 5.54 -17.76
C LEU A 79 20.06 5.36 -16.44
N VAL A 80 21.23 4.69 -16.47
CA VAL A 80 22.05 4.51 -15.27
C VAL A 80 22.59 5.85 -14.77
N GLU A 81 23.00 6.74 -15.66
CA GLU A 81 23.48 8.08 -15.29
C GLU A 81 22.37 8.92 -14.66
N GLU A 82 21.18 8.93 -15.26
CA GLU A 82 20.01 9.61 -14.73
C GLU A 82 19.64 9.10 -13.32
N LEU A 83 19.61 7.77 -13.13
CA LEU A 83 19.31 7.17 -11.84
C LEU A 83 20.34 7.53 -10.77
N LYS A 84 21.62 7.58 -11.14
CA LYS A 84 22.70 8.01 -10.23
C LYS A 84 22.58 9.48 -9.86
N GLN A 85 22.25 10.35 -10.81
CA GLN A 85 22.01 11.77 -10.54
C GLN A 85 20.83 11.98 -9.59
N ASN A 86 19.78 11.15 -9.73
CA ASN A 86 18.63 11.14 -8.83
C ASN A 86 18.90 10.43 -7.48
N GLY A 87 20.14 10.00 -7.21
CA GLY A 87 20.55 9.42 -5.93
C GLY A 87 20.29 7.91 -5.78
N TYR A 88 19.97 7.20 -6.87
CA TYR A 88 19.73 5.76 -6.84
C TYR A 88 20.98 4.95 -7.25
N PRO A 89 21.35 3.89 -6.51
CA PRO A 89 22.42 2.98 -6.94
C PRO A 89 21.94 2.14 -8.13
N ALA A 90 22.47 2.44 -9.32
CA ALA A 90 22.13 1.75 -10.57
C ALA A 90 23.35 1.11 -11.24
N THR A 91 23.16 -0.09 -11.80
CA THR A 91 24.17 -0.86 -12.54
C THR A 91 23.53 -1.54 -13.75
N ILE A 92 24.33 -1.73 -14.80
CA ILE A 92 23.97 -2.55 -15.96
C ILE A 92 24.40 -3.99 -15.65
N VAL A 93 23.51 -4.96 -15.90
CA VAL A 93 23.71 -6.39 -15.62
C VAL A 93 23.80 -7.16 -16.92
#